data_AF-A0A3N2PF70-F1
#
_entry.id   AF-A0A3N2PF70-F1
#
_cell.length_a   1.000
_cell.length_b   1.000
_cell.length_c   1.000
_cell.angle_alpha   90.00
_cell.angle_beta   90.00
_cell.angle_gamma   90.00
#
_symmetry.space_group_name_H-M   'P 1'
#
loop_
_entity.id
_entity.type
_entity.pdbx_description
1 polymer ?
#
loop_
_entity_poly.entity_id
_entity_poly.type
_entity_poly.pdbx_seq_one_letter_code
_entity_poly.pdbx_strand_id
1 'polypeptide(L)'
;MAERDEPTGALVRPYAVTRGRTRPRLDIALEALVETTARGRSAGRNGTGGQGREHQYIAALCDGRLQSLAEIAARMQLPLGVARVLIADMAADGLVAVHEPTILDDSNDAVGTELLERVLSGLRRL
;
A
#
# COMPACT_ATOMS: atom_id res chain seq x y z
N MET A 1 37.41 -7.41 26.19
CA MET A 1 35.96 -7.60 26.34
C MET A 1 35.30 -6.57 25.44
N ALA A 2 34.83 -6.98 24.27
CA ALA A 2 34.34 -6.04 23.25
C ALA A 2 32.91 -5.60 23.62
N GLU A 3 32.78 -4.35 24.03
CA GLU A 3 31.51 -3.68 24.26
C GLU A 3 30.84 -3.49 22.89
N ARG A 4 29.78 -4.26 22.66
CA ARG A 4 28.95 -4.11 21.46
C ARG A 4 27.99 -2.96 21.75
N ASP A 5 28.23 -1.84 21.08
CA ASP A 5 27.32 -0.70 20.99
C ASP A 5 26.01 -1.19 20.35
N GLU A 6 25.01 -1.53 21.17
CA GLU A 6 23.67 -1.84 20.71
C GLU A 6 23.02 -0.55 20.23
N PRO A 7 22.59 -0.46 18.95
CA PRO A 7 21.91 0.73 18.47
C PRO A 7 20.56 0.80 19.19
N THR A 8 20.49 1.62 20.23
CA THR A 8 19.25 2.01 20.89
C THR A 8 18.51 2.97 19.95
N GLY A 9 18.01 2.42 18.84
CA GLY A 9 16.97 3.06 18.05
C GLY A 9 15.78 3.23 18.99
N ALA A 10 15.32 4.48 19.18
CA ALA A 10 14.19 4.80 20.04
C ALA A 10 13.06 3.79 19.79
N LEU A 11 12.77 2.95 20.79
CA LEU A 11 11.79 1.87 20.73
C LEU A 11 10.39 2.47 20.62
N VAL A 12 10.03 2.96 19.43
CA VAL A 12 8.64 3.23 19.09
C VAL A 12 7.95 1.88 19.09
N ARG A 13 7.02 1.67 20.03
CA ARG A 13 6.18 0.47 20.06
C ARG A 13 5.53 0.35 18.67
N PRO A 14 5.70 -0.76 17.93
CA PRO A 14 5.27 -0.87 16.53
C PRO A 14 3.78 -0.56 16.27
N TYR A 15 2.96 -0.51 17.31
CA TYR A 15 1.52 -0.27 17.25
C TYR A 15 1.08 1.11 17.80
N ALA A 16 2.03 1.94 18.27
CA ALA A 16 1.72 3.27 18.77
C ALA A 16 1.13 4.16 17.66
N VAL A 17 1.65 4.02 16.43
CA VAL A 17 1.19 4.78 15.26
C VAL A 17 -0.27 4.47 14.90
N THR A 18 -0.73 3.23 15.12
CA THR A 18 -2.14 2.85 14.88
C THR A 18 -3.02 3.04 16.12
N ARG A 19 -2.45 3.54 17.24
CA ARG A 19 -3.07 3.59 18.58
C ARG A 19 -3.55 2.22 19.06
N GLY A 20 -2.81 1.16 18.74
CA GLY A 20 -3.14 -0.22 19.09
C GLY A 20 -4.14 -0.90 18.17
N ARG A 21 -4.64 -0.23 17.13
CA ARG A 21 -5.50 -0.87 16.13
C ARG A 21 -4.70 -1.89 15.32
N THR A 22 -5.22 -3.11 15.23
CA THR A 22 -4.67 -4.21 14.44
C THR A 22 -5.60 -4.65 13.30
N ARG A 23 -6.85 -4.14 13.29
CA ARG A 23 -7.83 -4.38 12.22
C ARG A 23 -7.93 -3.14 11.33
N PRO A 24 -7.68 -3.26 10.02
CA PRO A 24 -7.85 -2.18 9.07
C PRO A 24 -9.33 -1.94 8.75
N ARG A 25 -9.65 -0.76 8.20
CA ARG A 25 -11.02 -0.41 7.75
C ARG A 25 -11.40 -1.11 6.44
N LEU A 26 -10.40 -1.41 5.63
CA LEU A 26 -10.49 -2.14 4.37
C LEU A 26 -9.50 -3.32 4.47
N ASP A 27 -9.92 -4.51 4.09
CA ASP A 27 -8.97 -5.62 3.96
C ASP A 27 -8.17 -5.42 2.69
N ILE A 28 -6.83 -5.49 2.79
CA ILE A 28 -5.95 -5.19 1.67
C ILE A 28 -4.99 -6.36 1.53
N ALA A 29 -5.05 -7.00 0.35
CA ALA A 29 -4.16 -8.08 -0.03
C ALA A 29 -2.69 -7.67 0.05
N LEU A 30 -1.81 -8.64 0.29
CA LEU A 30 -0.38 -8.38 0.48
C LEU A 30 0.26 -7.78 -0.78
N GLU A 31 -0.21 -8.24 -1.92
CA GLU A 31 0.19 -7.91 -3.28
C GLU A 31 -0.58 -6.73 -3.87
N ALA A 32 -1.59 -6.19 -3.17
CA ALA A 32 -2.37 -5.06 -3.65
C ALA A 32 -1.46 -3.85 -3.91
N LEU A 33 -1.65 -3.22 -5.07
CA LEU A 33 -0.83 -2.09 -5.51
C LEU A 33 -1.43 -0.78 -5.00
N VAL A 34 -0.57 0.12 -4.54
CA VAL A 34 -0.94 1.41 -3.98
C VAL A 34 -0.29 2.53 -4.79
N GLU A 35 -1.08 3.54 -5.13
CA GLU A 35 -0.65 4.76 -5.82
C GLU A 35 -1.13 6.01 -5.06
N THR A 36 -0.31 7.04 -5.01
CA THR A 36 -0.72 8.34 -4.44
C THR A 36 -1.65 9.09 -5.37
N THR A 37 -2.84 9.46 -4.88
CA THR A 37 -3.82 10.20 -5.68
C THR A 37 -3.41 11.67 -5.86
N ALA A 38 -4.08 12.39 -6.78
CA ALA A 38 -3.94 13.84 -6.88
C ALA A 38 -4.22 14.55 -5.54
N ARG A 39 -5.21 14.09 -4.77
CA ARG A 39 -5.52 14.62 -3.43
C ARG A 39 -4.38 14.34 -2.44
N GLY A 40 -3.83 13.14 -2.45
CA GLY A 40 -2.66 12.79 -1.62
C GLY A 40 -1.47 13.70 -1.89
N ARG A 41 -1.19 13.96 -3.18
CA ARG A 41 -0.12 14.89 -3.61
C ARG A 41 -0.37 16.32 -3.11
N SER A 42 -1.60 16.83 -3.22
CA SER A 42 -1.96 18.16 -2.71
C SER A 42 -1.89 18.24 -1.18
N ALA A 43 -2.32 17.20 -0.47
CA ALA A 43 -2.30 17.17 0.99
C ALA A 43 -0.88 17.26 1.57
N GLY A 44 0.10 16.60 0.93
CA GLY A 44 1.51 16.67 1.36
C GLY A 44 2.14 18.06 1.17
N ARG A 45 1.70 18.83 0.17
CA ARG A 45 2.25 20.16 -0.16
C ARG A 45 1.72 21.28 0.73
N ASN A 46 0.50 21.12 1.24
CA ASN A 46 -0.19 22.21 1.92
C ASN A 46 0.17 22.31 3.40
N GLY A 47 0.83 21.30 4.00
CA GLY A 47 1.24 21.31 5.42
C GLY A 47 0.09 21.43 6.44
N THR A 48 -1.14 21.63 5.97
CA THR A 48 -2.32 21.92 6.79
C THR A 48 -3.01 20.63 7.20
N GLY A 49 -2.73 20.20 8.44
CA GLY A 49 -3.72 19.58 9.31
C GLY A 49 -3.81 18.06 9.27
N GLY A 50 -3.22 17.39 10.27
CA GLY A 50 -3.64 16.08 10.76
C GLY A 50 -2.84 14.86 10.28
N GLN A 51 -2.08 14.96 9.19
CA GLN A 51 -1.46 13.78 8.58
C GLN A 51 -0.12 13.46 9.27
N GLY A 52 -0.06 12.27 9.86
CA GLY A 52 1.16 11.73 10.50
C GLY A 52 2.32 11.62 9.52
N ARG A 53 3.56 11.56 10.05
CA ARG A 53 4.79 11.44 9.26
C ARG A 53 4.77 10.21 8.36
N GLU A 54 4.14 9.15 8.83
CA GLU A 54 4.00 7.87 8.15
C GLU A 54 3.10 7.99 6.91
N HIS A 55 2.01 8.75 6.98
CA HIS A 55 1.16 9.01 5.81
C HIS A 55 1.90 9.81 4.73
N GLN A 56 2.70 10.80 5.15
CA GLN A 56 3.50 11.59 4.21
C GLN A 56 4.56 10.73 3.52
N TYR A 57 5.22 9.84 4.27
CA TYR A 57 6.22 8.95 3.70
C TYR A 57 5.62 7.94 2.74
N ILE A 58 4.49 7.30 3.09
CA ILE A 58 3.76 6.39 2.18
C ILE A 58 3.35 7.14 0.91
N ALA A 59 2.80 8.35 1.03
CA ALA A 59 2.41 9.15 -0.13
C ALA A 59 3.60 9.52 -1.03
N ALA A 60 4.77 9.78 -0.45
CA ALA A 60 5.98 10.04 -1.24
C ALA A 60 6.49 8.76 -1.93
N LEU A 61 6.41 7.60 -1.26
CA LEU A 61 6.86 6.32 -1.80
C LEU A 61 6.01 5.87 -3.01
N CYS A 62 4.71 6.17 -2.97
CA CYS A 62 3.74 5.82 -4.01
C CYS A 62 3.49 6.95 -5.04
N ASP A 63 4.27 8.04 -5.02
CA ASP A 63 4.09 9.14 -5.97
C ASP A 63 4.66 8.79 -7.36
N GLY A 64 3.78 8.70 -8.35
CA GLY A 64 4.13 8.37 -9.74
C GLY A 64 4.58 6.92 -9.97
N ARG A 65 4.37 6.02 -8.98
CA ARG A 65 4.73 4.59 -9.05
C ARG A 65 3.76 3.75 -8.26
N LEU A 66 3.41 2.57 -8.78
CA LEU A 66 2.66 1.55 -8.06
C LEU A 66 3.60 0.78 -7.13
N GLN A 67 3.20 0.59 -5.88
CA GLN A 67 3.95 -0.15 -4.87
C GLN A 67 3.03 -1.12 -4.14
N SER A 68 3.47 -2.36 -3.96
CA SER A 68 2.66 -3.33 -3.19
C SER A 68 2.65 -2.99 -1.70
N LEU A 69 1.60 -3.43 -0.99
CA LEU A 69 1.55 -3.32 0.47
C LEU A 69 2.77 -3.96 1.15
N ALA A 70 3.22 -5.11 0.65
CA ALA A 70 4.42 -5.79 1.14
C ALA A 70 5.68 -4.91 1.03
N GLU A 71 5.89 -4.31 -0.14
CA GLU A 71 7.02 -3.43 -0.42
C GLU A 71 7.00 -2.16 0.44
N ILE A 72 5.82 -1.58 0.65
CA ILE A 72 5.66 -0.41 1.51
C ILE A 72 6.03 -0.77 2.95
N ALA A 73 5.53 -1.89 3.49
CA ALA A 73 5.85 -2.34 4.83
C ALA A 73 7.36 -2.58 5.01
N ALA A 74 8.00 -3.22 4.02
CA ALA A 74 9.43 -3.49 4.03
C ALA A 74 10.26 -2.20 4.03
N ARG A 75 9.93 -1.21 3.19
CA ARG A 75 10.66 0.07 3.14
C ARG A 75 10.44 0.93 4.37
N MET A 76 9.24 0.88 4.94
CA MET A 76 8.91 1.57 6.19
C MET A 76 9.49 0.88 7.44
N GLN A 77 9.97 -0.37 7.31
CA GLN A 77 10.37 -1.22 8.43
C GLN A 77 9.26 -1.35 9.48
N LEU A 78 8.00 -1.43 9.02
CA LEU A 78 6.82 -1.59 9.88
C LEU A 78 6.28 -3.02 9.77
N PRO A 79 5.66 -3.56 10.85
CA PRO A 79 4.90 -4.79 10.74
C PRO A 79 3.81 -4.67 9.66
N LEU A 80 3.57 -5.75 8.90
CA LEU A 80 2.59 -5.76 7.80
C LEU A 80 1.19 -5.25 8.24
N GLY A 81 0.71 -5.67 9.41
CA GLY A 81 -0.59 -5.22 9.91
C GLY A 81 -0.65 -3.71 10.19
N VAL A 82 0.47 -3.11 10.59
CA VAL A 82 0.57 -1.67 10.84
C VAL A 82 0.53 -0.90 9.53
N ALA A 83 1.33 -1.31 8.55
CA ALA A 83 1.30 -0.73 7.21
C ALA A 83 -0.10 -0.87 6.58
N ARG A 84 -0.74 -2.03 6.72
CA ARG A 84 -2.12 -2.27 6.25
C ARG A 84 -3.13 -1.30 6.86
N VAL A 85 -3.08 -1.09 8.17
CA VAL A 85 -3.98 -0.14 8.85
C VAL A 85 -3.77 1.28 8.34
N LEU A 86 -2.51 1.72 8.19
CA LEU A 86 -2.20 3.06 7.68
C LEU A 86 -2.67 3.26 6.24
N ILE A 87 -2.38 2.30 5.35
CA ILE A 87 -2.80 2.36 3.95
C ILE A 87 -4.33 2.35 3.85
N ALA A 88 -5.03 1.53 4.65
CA ALA A 88 -6.49 1.50 4.68
C ALA A 88 -7.10 2.83 5.15
N ASP A 89 -6.49 3.47 6.16
CA ASP A 89 -6.93 4.80 6.61
C ASP A 89 -6.68 5.86 5.52
N MET A 90 -5.50 5.84 4.89
CA MET A 90 -5.18 6.75 3.79
C MET A 90 -6.09 6.56 2.56
N ALA A 91 -6.46 5.31 2.25
CA ALA A 91 -7.38 4.99 1.17
C ALA A 91 -8.79 5.50 1.49
N ALA A 92 -9.26 5.32 2.72
CA ALA A 92 -10.54 5.86 3.18
C ALA A 92 -10.59 7.40 3.12
N ASP A 93 -9.46 8.08 3.35
CA ASP A 93 -9.33 9.53 3.24
C ASP A 93 -9.09 10.03 1.79
N GLY A 94 -9.04 9.10 0.83
CA GLY A 94 -8.81 9.37 -0.59
C GLY A 94 -7.39 9.85 -0.93
N LEU A 95 -6.41 9.60 -0.06
CA LEU A 95 -5.02 10.03 -0.24
C LEU A 95 -4.23 9.07 -1.13
N VAL A 96 -4.57 7.79 -1.07
CA VAL A 96 -4.03 6.74 -1.93
C VAL A 96 -5.16 5.97 -2.60
N ALA A 97 -4.90 5.46 -3.79
CA ALA A 97 -5.72 4.46 -4.44
C ALA A 97 -5.11 3.08 -4.17
N VAL A 98 -5.96 2.09 -3.91
CA VAL A 98 -5.57 0.69 -3.74
C VAL A 98 -6.18 -0.09 -4.89
N HIS A 99 -5.34 -0.82 -5.61
CA HIS A 99 -5.71 -1.70 -6.70
C HIS A 99 -5.56 -3.13 -6.21
N GLU A 100 -6.69 -3.75 -5.89
CA GLU A 100 -6.71 -5.15 -5.50
C GLU A 100 -6.47 -6.05 -6.72
N PRO A 101 -5.71 -7.14 -6.56
CA PRO A 101 -5.61 -8.15 -7.60
C PRO A 101 -7.01 -8.71 -7.87
N THR A 102 -7.39 -8.76 -9.15
CA THR A 102 -8.61 -9.48 -9.54
C THR A 102 -8.35 -10.97 -9.30
N ILE A 103 -9.00 -11.55 -8.30
CA ILE A 103 -9.05 -13.00 -8.18
C ILE A 103 -9.96 -13.48 -9.32
N LEU A 104 -9.37 -14.23 -10.26
CA LEU A 104 -10.14 -14.96 -11.24
C LEU A 104 -10.64 -16.22 -10.54
N ASP A 105 -11.87 -16.15 -10.02
CA ASP A 105 -12.55 -17.33 -9.50
C ASP A 105 -12.60 -18.40 -10.62
N ASP A 106 -12.54 -19.71 -10.31
CA ASP A 106 -12.58 -20.79 -11.32
C ASP A 106 -13.77 -20.68 -12.31
N SER A 107 -14.87 -20.05 -11.91
CA SER A 107 -16.03 -19.75 -12.76
C SER A 107 -15.81 -18.63 -13.79
N ASN A 108 -14.85 -17.75 -13.53
CA ASN A 108 -14.48 -16.62 -14.39
C ASN A 108 -13.24 -16.93 -15.25
N ASP A 109 -12.57 -18.05 -15.00
CA ASP A 109 -11.36 -18.48 -15.72
C ASP A 109 -11.65 -18.78 -17.20
N ALA A 110 -12.84 -19.34 -17.49
CA ALA A 110 -13.32 -19.51 -18.86
C ALA A 110 -13.56 -18.17 -19.58
N VAL A 111 -14.13 -17.17 -18.89
CA VAL A 111 -14.37 -15.81 -19.43
C VAL A 111 -13.06 -15.06 -19.63
N GLY A 112 -12.12 -15.20 -18.69
CA GLY A 112 -10.78 -14.63 -18.77
C GLY A 112 -9.98 -15.22 -19.94
N THR A 113 -10.03 -16.54 -20.11
CA THR A 113 -9.36 -17.23 -21.21
C THR A 113 -9.93 -16.82 -22.57
N GLU A 114 -11.26 -16.75 -22.70
CA GLU A 114 -11.90 -16.30 -23.95
C GLU A 114 -11.49 -14.86 -24.30
N LEU A 115 -11.45 -13.96 -23.32
CA LEU A 115 -10.98 -12.59 -23.54
C LEU A 115 -9.52 -12.55 -23.99
N LEU A 116 -8.63 -13.30 -23.32
CA LEU A 116 -7.21 -13.37 -23.68
C LEU A 116 -7.00 -13.95 -25.09
N GLU A 117 -7.78 -14.97 -25.47
CA GLU A 117 -7.77 -15.52 -26.83
C GLU A 117 -8.23 -14.50 -27.87
N ARG A 118 -9.28 -13.72 -27.57
CA ARG A 118 -9.75 -12.64 -28.46
C ARG A 118 -8.70 -11.54 -28.61
N VAL A 119 -8.04 -11.14 -27.52
CA VAL A 119 -6.93 -10.17 -27.56
C VAL A 119 -5.77 -10.71 -28.38
N LEU A 120 -5.34 -11.96 -28.15
CA LEU A 120 -4.25 -12.60 -28.89
C LEU A 120 -4.57 -12.70 -30.39
N SER A 121 -5.78 -13.11 -30.74
CA SER A 121 -6.25 -13.18 -32.13
C SER A 121 -6.24 -11.80 -32.79
N GLY A 122 -6.63 -10.75 -32.06
CA GLY A 122 -6.56 -9.36 -32.53
C GLY A 122 -5.12 -8.90 -32.77
N LEU A 123 -4.21 -9.15 -31.82
CA LEU A 123 -2.79 -8.75 -31.94
C LEU A 123 -2.05 -9.47 -33.07
N ARG A 124 -2.43 -10.72 -33.40
CA ARG A 124 -1.82 -11.49 -34.50
C ARG A 124 -2.28 -11.07 -35.90
N ARG A 125 -3.31 -10.22 -36.01
CA ARG A 125 -3.86 -9.72 -37.28
C ARG A 125 -3.37 -8.30 -37.62
N LEU A 126 -2.46 -7.75 -36.83
CA LEU A 126 -1.73 -6.51 -37.06
C LEU A 126 -0.33 -6.83 -37.60
#